data_AF-A0AAF0VD31-F1
#
_entry.id   AF-A0AAF0VD31-F1
#
_cell.length_a   1.000
_cell.length_b   1.000
_cell.length_c   1.000
_cell.angle_alpha   90.00
_cell.angle_beta   90.00
_cell.angle_gamma   90.00
#
_symmetry.space_group_name_H-M   'P 1'
#
loop_
_entity.id
_entity.type
_entity.pdbx_description
1 polymer ?
#
loop_
_entity_poly.entity_id
_entity_poly.type
_entity_poly.pdbx_seq_one_letter_code
_entity_poly.pdbx_strand_id
1 'polypeptide(L)'
;MFNSLDVLDDLVPVSELSNGRTGAVLSKADRAPVIIIKRNKPSYVLMGINDYQDLLDRLEDTEDVRLAEKRIEDNNGRATIPNADLMAELGLTEEDIAGTPTPEMA
;
A
#
# COMPACT_ATOMS: atom_id res chain seq x y z
N MET A 1 -4.13 18.96 -0.17
CA MET A 1 -3.62 19.89 -1.19
C MET A 1 -2.10 19.90 -1.02
N PHE A 2 -1.34 19.34 -1.97
CA PHE A 2 0.13 19.35 -1.92
C PHE A 2 0.60 20.77 -2.20
N ASN A 3 1.06 21.48 -1.18
CA ASN A 3 1.54 22.85 -1.33
C ASN A 3 2.99 22.77 -1.84
N SER A 4 3.27 23.33 -3.01
CA SER A 4 4.60 23.26 -3.65
C SER A 4 5.71 23.93 -2.84
N LEU A 5 5.36 24.74 -1.84
CA LEU A 5 6.29 25.39 -0.91
C LEU A 5 6.69 24.47 0.25
N ASP A 6 5.82 23.56 0.72
CA ASP A 6 6.14 22.62 1.82
C ASP A 6 7.17 21.58 1.38
N VAL A 7 7.13 21.17 0.10
CA VAL A 7 8.07 20.19 -0.48
C VAL A 7 9.53 20.63 -0.35
N LEU A 8 9.80 21.95 -0.31
CA LEU A 8 11.15 22.49 -0.20
C LEU A 8 11.75 22.34 1.20
N ASP A 9 10.92 22.38 2.26
CA ASP A 9 11.37 22.25 3.66
C ASP A 9 11.75 20.80 4.02
N ASP A 10 11.26 19.86 3.22
CA ASP A 10 11.53 18.42 3.32
C ASP A 10 12.67 17.96 2.41
N LEU A 11 13.33 18.87 1.68
CA LEU A 11 14.53 18.54 0.91
C LEU A 11 15.76 18.52 1.81
N VAL A 12 16.44 17.38 1.88
CA VAL A 12 17.65 17.21 2.68
C VAL A 12 18.80 16.68 1.82
N PRO A 13 19.96 17.37 1.76
CA PRO A 13 21.14 16.83 1.11
C PRO A 13 21.62 15.54 1.79
N VAL A 14 22.04 14.55 0.99
CA VAL A 14 22.55 13.27 1.51
C VAL A 14 23.71 13.42 2.51
N SER A 15 24.48 14.52 2.44
CA SER A 15 25.56 14.82 3.37
C SER A 15 25.10 15.07 4.81
N GLU A 16 23.86 15.50 5.02
CA GLU A 16 23.29 15.70 6.36
C GLU A 16 23.13 14.36 7.11
N LEU A 17 23.01 13.25 6.37
CA LEU A 17 22.95 11.90 6.95
C LEU A 17 24.31 11.41 7.47
N SER A 18 25.42 11.95 6.98
CA SER A 18 26.78 11.57 7.38
C SER A 18 27.46 12.55 8.33
N ASN A 19 27.05 13.82 8.34
CA ASN A 19 27.72 14.90 9.07
C ASN A 19 27.22 15.09 10.52
N GLY A 20 26.75 14.01 11.16
CA GLY A 20 26.24 14.06 12.54
C GLY A 20 24.86 14.72 12.71
N ARG A 21 24.16 15.02 11.60
CA ARG A 21 22.82 15.63 11.61
C ARG A 21 21.70 14.61 11.36
N THR A 22 22.03 13.32 11.29
CA THR A 22 21.09 12.22 11.07
C THR A 22 19.89 12.27 12.02
N GLY A 23 20.10 12.58 13.31
CA GLY A 23 19.02 12.67 14.29
C GLY A 23 17.98 13.74 13.93
N ALA A 24 18.41 14.91 13.46
CA ALA A 24 17.49 15.97 13.03
C ALA A 24 16.70 15.58 11.77
N VAL A 25 17.33 14.82 10.86
CA VAL A 25 16.66 14.32 9.65
C VAL A 25 15.63 13.24 10.01
N LEU A 26 15.94 12.35 10.96
CA LEU A 26 14.99 11.37 11.48
C LEU A 26 13.81 12.06 12.19
N SER A 27 14.05 13.06 13.04
CA SER A 27 12.96 13.80 13.70
C SER A 27 12.06 14.58 12.74
N LYS A 28 12.56 14.93 11.55
CA LYS A 28 11.71 15.44 10.46
C LYS A 28 10.88 14.31 9.85
N ALA A 29 11.52 13.18 9.54
CA ALA A 29 10.88 11.99 8.97
C ALA A 29 9.79 11.38 9.86
N ASP A 30 9.87 11.56 11.18
CA ASP A 30 8.83 11.17 12.15
C ASP A 30 7.53 11.98 12.01
N ARG A 31 7.57 13.13 11.33
CA ARG A 31 6.41 14.03 11.16
C ARG A 31 5.86 14.01 9.74
N ALA A 32 6.75 13.89 8.76
CA ALA A 32 6.41 13.85 7.35
C ALA A 32 7.56 13.23 6.53
N PRO A 33 7.28 12.60 5.38
CA PRO A 33 8.30 12.06 4.50
C PRO A 33 9.30 13.12 4.01
N VAL A 34 10.59 12.81 4.11
CA VAL A 34 11.70 13.69 3.73
C VAL A 34 12.30 13.22 2.39
N ILE A 35 12.54 14.13 1.47
CA ILE A 35 13.16 13.84 0.17
C ILE A 35 14.67 14.08 0.28
N ILE A 36 15.45 13.03 0.00
CA ILE A 36 16.91 13.11 0.03
C ILE A 36 17.47 13.46 -1.35
N ILE A 37 18.28 14.52 -1.40
CA ILE A 37 18.96 14.98 -2.61
C ILE A 37 20.39 14.45 -2.64
N LYS A 38 20.75 13.80 -3.76
CA LYS A 38 22.12 13.37 -4.05
C LYS A 38 22.55 13.91 -5.42
N ARG A 39 23.70 14.60 -5.46
CA ARG A 39 24.20 15.27 -6.69
C ARG A 39 23.16 16.17 -7.35
N ASN A 40 22.50 17.00 -6.54
CA ASN A 40 21.46 17.95 -6.96
C ASN A 40 20.22 17.31 -7.62
N LYS A 41 19.93 16.03 -7.30
CA LYS A 41 18.73 15.32 -7.76
C LYS A 41 18.01 14.64 -6.58
N PRO A 42 16.67 14.78 -6.44
CA PRO A 42 15.88 13.92 -5.59
C PRO A 42 16.15 12.46 -5.94
N SER A 43 16.63 11.69 -4.98
CA SER A 43 17.11 10.32 -5.23
C SER A 43 16.51 9.29 -4.30
N TYR A 44 16.07 9.70 -3.10
CA TYR A 44 15.48 8.81 -2.11
C TYR A 44 14.39 9.56 -1.33
N VAL A 45 13.53 8.79 -0.67
CA VAL A 45 12.59 9.28 0.35
C VAL A 45 12.92 8.56 1.65
N LEU A 46 12.89 9.30 2.76
CA LEU A 46 13.00 8.77 4.11
C LEU A 46 11.69 9.05 4.84
N MET A 47 11.08 8.03 5.42
CA MET A 47 9.81 8.13 6.13
C MET A 47 9.74 7.09 7.24
N GLY A 48 8.80 7.24 8.17
CA GLY A 48 8.53 6.24 9.18
C GLY A 48 8.09 4.90 8.55
N ILE A 49 8.39 3.79 9.23
CA ILE A 49 8.01 2.46 8.73
C ILE A 49 6.49 2.30 8.64
N ASN A 50 5.75 2.88 9.60
CA ASN A 50 4.29 2.85 9.60
C ASN A 50 3.73 3.66 8.43
N ASP A 51 4.26 4.86 8.15
CA ASP A 51 3.84 5.65 6.99
C ASP A 51 4.11 4.93 5.67
N TYR A 52 5.20 4.16 5.60
CA TYR A 52 5.51 3.32 4.44
C TYR A 52 4.49 2.17 4.30
N GLN A 53 4.13 1.50 5.39
CA GLN A 53 3.10 0.44 5.39
C GLN A 53 1.74 1.00 5.00
N ASP A 54 1.28 2.08 5.63
CA ASP A 54 0.02 2.76 5.32
C ASP A 54 -0.05 3.20 3.85
N LEU A 55 1.08 3.58 3.25
CA LEU A 55 1.15 3.93 1.83
C LEU A 55 0.93 2.69 0.94
N LEU A 56 1.51 1.55 1.30
CA LEU A 56 1.32 0.30 0.57
C LEU A 56 -0.12 -0.20 0.70
N ASP A 57 -0.70 -0.19 1.89
CA ASP A 57 -2.07 -0.62 2.14
C ASP A 57 -3.06 0.21 1.32
N ARG A 58 -2.87 1.53 1.29
CA ARG A 58 -3.71 2.42 0.47
C ARG A 58 -3.55 2.18 -1.04
N LEU A 59 -2.36 1.76 -1.48
CA LEU A 59 -2.13 1.41 -2.88
C LEU A 59 -2.84 0.10 -3.23
N GLU A 60 -2.77 -0.90 -2.34
CA GLU A 60 -3.50 -2.16 -2.46
C GLU A 60 -5.00 -1.92 -2.52
N ASP A 61 -5.56 -1.18 -1.56
CA ASP A 61 -6.98 -0.81 -1.53
C ASP A 61 -7.43 -0.15 -2.84
N THR A 62 -6.57 0.70 -3.43
CA THR A 62 -6.87 1.38 -4.69
C THR A 62 -6.93 0.41 -5.86
N GLU A 63 -5.98 -0.54 -5.94
CA GLU A 63 -6.01 -1.57 -6.98
C GLU A 63 -7.18 -2.54 -6.80
N ASP A 64 -7.54 -2.86 -5.56
CA ASP A 64 -8.67 -3.71 -5.23
C ASP A 64 -10.00 -3.07 -5.62
N VAL A 65 -10.20 -1.79 -5.31
CA VAL A 65 -11.36 -1.02 -5.78
C VAL A 65 -11.42 -1.04 -7.31
N ARG A 66 -10.29 -0.75 -7.98
CA ARG A 66 -10.22 -0.75 -9.45
C ARG A 66 -10.57 -2.11 -10.05
N LEU A 67 -10.12 -3.20 -9.41
CA LEU A 67 -10.43 -4.56 -9.82
C LEU A 67 -11.90 -4.90 -9.59
N ALA A 68 -12.47 -4.50 -8.46
CA ALA A 68 -13.87 -4.69 -8.13
C ALA A 68 -14.79 -3.96 -9.13
N GLU A 69 -14.49 -2.70 -9.43
CA GLU A 69 -15.20 -1.91 -10.44
C GLU A 69 -15.17 -2.61 -11.81
N LYS A 70 -13.98 -3.03 -12.26
CA LYS A 70 -13.84 -3.78 -13.51
C LYS A 70 -14.66 -5.07 -13.52
N ARG A 71 -14.65 -5.83 -12.42
CA ARG A 71 -15.46 -7.06 -12.30
C ARG A 71 -16.96 -6.77 -12.36
N ILE A 72 -17.42 -5.68 -11.75
CA ILE A 72 -18.83 -5.27 -11.80
C ILE A 72 -19.22 -4.89 -13.24
N GLU A 73 -18.38 -4.14 -13.94
CA GLU A 73 -18.57 -3.80 -15.36
C GLU A 73 -18.62 -5.06 -16.23
N ASP A 74 -17.61 -5.93 -16.11
CA ASP A 74 -17.50 -7.18 -16.89
C ASP A 74 -18.65 -8.16 -16.61
N ASN A 75 -19.18 -8.16 -15.38
CA ASN A 75 -20.30 -9.01 -14.99
C ASN A 75 -21.60 -8.68 -15.75
N ASN A 76 -21.73 -7.45 -16.30
CA ASN A 76 -22.85 -7.03 -17.14
C ASN A 76 -24.23 -7.36 -16.54
N GLY A 77 -24.37 -7.30 -15.20
CA GLY A 77 -25.61 -7.59 -14.50
C GLY A 77 -26.01 -9.07 -14.44
N ARG A 78 -25.11 -10.03 -14.70
CA ARG A 78 -25.38 -11.45 -14.45
C ARG A 78 -25.72 -11.68 -12.97
N ALA A 79 -26.73 -12.51 -12.74
CA ALA A 79 -27.14 -12.87 -11.40
C ALA A 79 -26.05 -13.70 -10.69
N THR A 80 -25.91 -13.49 -9.38
CA THR A 80 -25.12 -14.37 -8.52
C THR A 80 -25.81 -15.72 -8.39
N ILE A 81 -25.04 -16.81 -8.28
CA ILE A 81 -25.57 -18.13 -7.94
C ILE A 81 -25.48 -18.38 -6.43
N PRO A 82 -26.41 -19.16 -5.84
CA PRO A 82 -26.28 -19.65 -4.49
C PRO A 82 -24.98 -20.43 -4.28
N ASN A 83 -24.40 -20.36 -3.08
CA ASN A 83 -23.17 -21.09 -2.75
C ASN A 83 -23.29 -22.60 -2.99
N ALA A 84 -24.46 -23.20 -2.70
CA ALA A 84 -24.70 -24.62 -2.93
C ALA A 84 -24.57 -25.02 -4.41
N ASP A 85 -25.05 -24.16 -5.32
CA ASP A 85 -24.98 -24.39 -6.76
C ASP A 85 -23.54 -24.26 -7.27
N LEU A 86 -22.79 -23.27 -6.75
CA LEU A 86 -21.35 -23.12 -7.02
C LEU A 86 -20.55 -24.35 -6.57
N MET A 87 -20.81 -24.85 -5.37
CA MET A 87 -20.14 -26.03 -4.82
C MET A 87 -20.41 -27.28 -5.68
N ALA A 88 -21.66 -27.45 -6.12
CA ALA A 88 -22.04 -28.52 -7.02
C ALA A 88 -21.35 -28.41 -8.40
N GLU A 89 -21.24 -27.19 -8.94
CA GLU A 89 -20.53 -26.92 -10.21
C GLU A 89 -19.04 -27.23 -10.11
N LEU A 90 -18.40 -26.88 -8.98
CA LEU A 90 -16.99 -27.15 -8.72
C LEU A 90 -16.70 -28.60 -8.31
N GLY A 91 -17.72 -29.40 -8.03
CA GLY A 91 -17.58 -30.77 -7.55
C GLY A 91 -16.98 -30.85 -6.14
N LEU A 92 -17.18 -29.81 -5.32
CA LEU A 92 -16.64 -29.72 -3.97
C LEU A 92 -17.73 -30.03 -2.94
N THR A 93 -17.33 -30.70 -1.86
CA THR A 93 -18.16 -30.96 -0.69
C THR A 93 -17.74 -30.08 0.49
N GLU A 94 -18.59 -30.01 1.51
CA GLU A 94 -18.31 -29.23 2.72
C GLU A 94 -17.15 -29.84 3.54
N GLU A 95 -16.95 -31.15 3.43
CA GLU A 95 -15.83 -31.88 4.03
C GLU A 95 -14.49 -31.50 3.38
N ASP A 96 -14.47 -31.26 2.06
CA ASP A 96 -13.27 -30.83 1.33
C ASP A 96 -12.76 -29.45 1.80
N ILE A 97 -13.68 -28.58 2.25
CA ILE A 97 -13.34 -27.25 2.76
C ILE A 97 -12.92 -27.31 4.23
N ALA A 98 -13.61 -28.10 5.06
CA ALA A 98 -13.40 -28.15 6.50
C ALA A 98 -11.97 -28.59 6.90
N GLY A 99 -11.27 -29.31 6.02
CA GLY A 99 -9.88 -29.72 6.23
C GLY A 99 -8.83 -28.67 5.89
N THR A 100 -9.23 -27.52 5.33
CA THR A 100 -8.28 -26.48 4.93
C THR A 100 -7.85 -25.61 6.12
N PRO A 101 -6.54 -25.33 6.27
CA PRO A 101 -6.08 -24.41 7.31
C PRO A 101 -6.64 -23.02 7.03
N THR A 102 -7.18 -22.37 8.06
CA THR A 102 -7.60 -20.97 7.98
C THR A 102 -6.40 -20.12 7.53
N PRO A 103 -6.52 -19.28 6.50
CA PRO A 103 -5.44 -18.39 6.12
C PRO A 103 -5.09 -17.49 7.30
N GLU A 104 -3.80 -17.41 7.65
CA GLU A 104 -3.31 -16.37 8.55
C GLU A 104 -3.50 -15.03 7.84
N MET A 105 -4.42 -14.21 8.34
CA MET A 105 -4.52 -12.81 7.95
C MET A 105 -3.29 -12.12 8.56
N ALA A 106 -2.28 -11.85 7.74
CA ALA A 106 -1.07 -11.13 8.13
C ALA A 106 -1.38 -9.64 8.40
#